data_AF-A0A848HTI1-F1
#
_entry.id   AF-A0A848HTI1-F1
#
_cell.length_a   1.000
_cell.length_b   1.000
_cell.length_c   1.000
_cell.angle_alpha   90.00
_cell.angle_beta   90.00
_cell.angle_gamma   90.00
#
_symmetry.space_group_name_H-M   'P 1'
#
loop_
_entity.id
_entity.type
_entity.pdbx_description
1 polymer ?
#
loop_
_entity_poly.entity_id
_entity_poly.type
_entity_poly.pdbx_seq_one_letter_code
_entity_poly.pdbx_strand_id
1 'polypeptide(L)'
;MKLVRHTLRLPVALDKTLRTLAERQGISAYAMLQRSVKAGIATQISPPARDTGDSEMVAELASVSTRMVDVERMLDRALFTACAAYCYARSAATGARKSDEVITAEINAAYDRQRRLSQEKRP
;
A
#
# COMPACT_ATOMS: atom_id res chain seq x y z
N MET A 1 24.29 -26.46 -34.77
CA MET A 1 22.88 -26.67 -34.36
C MET A 1 22.11 -27.26 -35.52
N LYS A 2 21.31 -28.31 -35.30
CA LYS A 2 20.49 -28.91 -36.37
C LYS A 2 19.14 -28.20 -36.41
N LEU A 3 18.80 -27.58 -37.53
CA LEU A 3 17.49 -26.95 -37.72
C LEU A 3 16.45 -28.03 -38.00
N VAL A 4 15.38 -28.06 -37.21
CA VAL A 4 14.26 -28.99 -37.38
C VAL A 4 13.03 -28.18 -37.74
N ARG A 5 12.30 -28.62 -38.76
CA ARG A 5 11.07 -27.98 -39.22
C ARG A 5 9.86 -28.74 -38.70
N HIS A 6 8.97 -28.04 -38.01
CA HIS A 6 7.67 -28.55 -37.59
C HIS A 6 6.56 -27.75 -38.27
N THR A 7 5.52 -28.44 -38.73
CA THR A 7 4.31 -27.80 -39.29
C THR A 7 3.23 -27.80 -38.22
N LEU A 8 2.75 -26.60 -37.85
CA LEU A 8 1.77 -26.42 -36.78
C LEU A 8 0.44 -25.94 -37.36
N ARG A 9 -0.67 -26.47 -36.84
CA ARG A 9 -2.02 -25.94 -37.11
C ARG A 9 -2.40 -25.00 -35.97
N LEU A 10 -2.72 -23.75 -36.29
CA LEU A 10 -3.09 -22.73 -35.31
C LEU A 10 -4.54 -22.29 -35.56
N PRO A 11 -5.36 -22.10 -34.51
CA PRO A 11 -6.65 -21.45 -34.63
C PRO A 11 -6.51 -20.03 -35.22
N VAL A 12 -7.48 -19.61 -36.04
CA VAL A 12 -7.45 -18.30 -36.72
C VAL A 12 -7.31 -17.14 -35.74
N ALA A 13 -7.96 -17.23 -34.57
CA ALA A 13 -7.84 -16.21 -33.53
C ALA A 13 -6.40 -16.07 -33.00
N LEU A 14 -5.69 -17.18 -32.86
CA LEU A 14 -4.31 -17.19 -32.37
C LEU A 14 -3.33 -16.66 -33.43
N ASP A 15 -3.55 -17.00 -34.71
CA ASP A 15 -2.76 -16.44 -35.82
C ASP A 15 -2.91 -14.92 -35.91
N LYS A 16 -4.14 -14.39 -35.75
CA LYS A 16 -4.39 -12.95 -35.71
C LYS A 16 -3.61 -12.27 -34.59
N THR A 17 -3.73 -12.76 -33.36
CA THR A 17 -3.01 -12.21 -32.20
C THR A 17 -1.50 -12.25 -32.40
N LEU A 18 -0.99 -13.35 -32.97
CA LEU A 18 0.43 -13.52 -33.25
C LEU A 18 0.94 -12.53 -34.30
N ARG A 19 0.16 -12.27 -35.36
CA ARG A 19 0.46 -11.25 -36.37
C ARG A 19 0.48 -9.84 -35.75
N THR A 20 -0.53 -9.49 -34.95
CA THR A 20 -0.56 -8.18 -34.25
C THR A 20 0.66 -8.00 -33.34
N LEU A 21 1.09 -9.05 -32.64
CA LEU A 21 2.31 -9.01 -31.82
C LEU A 21 3.58 -8.87 -32.66
N ALA A 22 3.64 -9.55 -33.81
CA ALA A 22 4.74 -9.46 -34.75
C ALA A 22 4.89 -8.04 -35.33
N GLU A 23 3.78 -7.43 -35.75
CA GLU A 23 3.73 -6.05 -36.23
C GLU A 23 4.21 -5.06 -35.17
N ARG A 24 3.72 -5.18 -33.93
CA ARG A 24 4.13 -4.31 -32.81
C ARG A 24 5.63 -4.37 -32.52
N GLN A 25 6.27 -5.51 -32.79
CA GLN A 25 7.69 -5.74 -32.53
C GLN A 25 8.55 -5.60 -33.79
N GLY A 26 7.96 -5.26 -34.94
CA GLY A 26 8.68 -5.10 -36.21
C GLY A 26 9.33 -6.37 -36.73
N ILE A 27 8.82 -7.55 -36.35
CA ILE A 27 9.37 -8.85 -36.77
C ILE A 27 8.36 -9.63 -37.61
N SER A 28 8.83 -10.67 -38.31
CA SER A 28 7.94 -11.55 -39.05
C SER A 28 7.08 -12.42 -38.13
N ALA A 29 5.90 -12.82 -38.61
CA ALA A 29 5.03 -13.75 -37.88
C ALA A 29 5.75 -15.07 -37.56
N TYR A 30 6.60 -15.57 -38.47
CA TYR A 30 7.40 -16.77 -38.21
C TYR A 30 8.39 -16.59 -37.06
N ALA A 31 9.10 -15.45 -37.01
CA ALA A 31 10.02 -15.15 -35.92
C ALA A 31 9.28 -14.97 -34.58
N MET A 32 8.09 -14.35 -34.61
CA MET A 32 7.22 -14.25 -33.44
C MET A 32 6.78 -15.62 -32.94
N LEU A 33 6.35 -16.52 -33.85
CA LEU A 33 5.98 -17.89 -33.49
C LEU A 33 7.14 -18.65 -32.83
N GLN A 34 8.34 -18.55 -33.40
CA GLN A 34 9.52 -19.17 -32.81
C GLN A 34 9.82 -18.62 -31.40
N ARG A 35 9.68 -17.30 -31.21
CA ARG A 35 9.86 -16.65 -29.90
C ARG A 35 8.81 -17.11 -28.90
N SER A 36 7.54 -17.17 -29.29
CA SER A 36 6.44 -17.64 -28.45
C SER A 36 6.62 -19.10 -28.04
N VAL A 37 7.04 -19.98 -28.97
CA VAL A 37 7.32 -21.39 -28.66
C VAL A 37 8.51 -21.50 -27.70
N LYS A 38 9.59 -20.77 -27.93
CA LYS A 38 10.76 -20.75 -27.02
C LYS A 38 10.38 -20.29 -25.62
N ALA A 39 9.60 -19.20 -25.52
CA ALA A 39 9.12 -18.68 -24.25
C ALA A 39 8.20 -19.69 -23.54
N GLY A 40 7.24 -20.28 -24.26
CA GLY A 40 6.33 -21.28 -23.70
C GLY A 40 7.03 -22.54 -23.19
N ILE A 41 8.06 -23.02 -23.90
CA ILE A 41 8.89 -24.14 -23.44
C ILE A 41 9.68 -23.74 -22.20
N ALA A 42 10.28 -22.54 -22.18
CA ALA A 42 11.02 -22.04 -21.02
C ALA A 42 10.12 -21.93 -19.77
N THR A 43 8.89 -21.42 -19.92
CA THR A 43 7.88 -21.36 -18.86
C THR A 43 7.47 -22.75 -18.35
N GLN A 44 7.44 -23.77 -19.22
CA GLN A 44 7.13 -25.15 -18.79
C GLN A 44 8.30 -25.80 -18.04
N ILE A 45 9.54 -25.51 -18.43
CA ILE A 45 10.76 -26.03 -17.78
C ILE A 45 11.02 -25.31 -16.46
N SER A 46 10.75 -24.01 -16.41
CA SER A 46 10.89 -23.17 -15.23
C SER A 46 9.61 -22.37 -15.06
N PRO A 47 8.60 -22.93 -14.37
CA PRO A 47 7.40 -22.19 -14.02
C PRO A 47 7.80 -20.88 -13.35
N PRO A 48 7.24 -19.72 -13.74
CA PRO A 48 7.49 -18.50 -13.01
C PRO A 48 7.15 -18.77 -11.56
N ALA A 49 8.07 -18.44 -10.65
CA ALA A 49 7.77 -18.47 -9.22
C ALA A 49 6.46 -17.71 -9.04
N ARG A 50 5.47 -18.33 -8.39
CA ARG A 50 4.30 -17.58 -7.93
C ARG A 50 4.85 -16.36 -7.21
N ASP A 51 4.28 -15.21 -7.49
CA ASP A 51 4.73 -13.90 -7.03
C ASP A 51 4.54 -13.78 -5.51
N THR A 52 5.32 -14.55 -4.75
CA THR A 52 5.24 -14.67 -3.30
C THR A 52 5.83 -13.44 -2.63
N GLY A 53 6.80 -12.80 -3.27
CA GLY A 53 7.44 -11.57 -2.77
C GLY A 53 6.46 -10.42 -2.64
N ASP A 54 5.61 -10.19 -3.66
CA ASP A 54 4.59 -9.14 -3.61
C ASP A 54 3.54 -9.43 -2.53
N SER A 55 3.14 -10.71 -2.36
CA SER A 55 2.16 -11.09 -1.32
C SER A 55 2.70 -10.95 0.11
N GLU A 56 3.98 -11.23 0.33
CA GLU A 56 4.65 -11.11 1.63
C GLU A 56 4.84 -9.63 1.99
N MET A 57 5.27 -8.80 1.03
CA MET A 57 5.35 -7.35 1.20
C MET A 57 3.99 -6.74 1.55
N VAL A 58 2.91 -7.16 0.88
CA VAL A 58 1.55 -6.67 1.18
C VAL A 58 1.11 -7.09 2.59
N ALA A 59 1.44 -8.31 3.02
CA ALA A 59 1.12 -8.79 4.36
C ALA A 59 1.88 -8.00 5.45
N GLU A 60 3.17 -7.76 5.24
CA GLU A 60 3.98 -6.95 6.15
C GLU A 60 3.51 -5.49 6.20
N LEU A 61 3.16 -4.90 5.05
CA LEU A 61 2.60 -3.55 5.02
C LEU A 61 1.27 -3.45 5.77
N ALA A 62 0.40 -4.47 5.64
CA ALA A 62 -0.84 -4.55 6.40
C ALA A 62 -0.59 -4.69 7.92
N SER A 63 0.40 -5.49 8.31
CA SER A 63 0.86 -5.65 9.69
C SER A 63 1.38 -4.33 10.29
N VAL A 64 2.19 -3.59 9.53
CA VAL A 64 2.67 -2.26 9.95
C VAL A 64 1.52 -1.26 10.05
N SER A 65 0.60 -1.27 9.08
CA SER A 65 -0.56 -0.37 9.07
C SER A 65 -1.48 -0.59 10.28
N THR A 66 -1.72 -1.84 10.67
CA THR A 66 -2.54 -2.14 11.87
C THR A 66 -1.86 -1.64 13.15
N ARG A 67 -0.54 -1.85 13.29
CA ARG A 67 0.21 -1.31 14.43
C ARG A 67 0.22 0.22 14.48
N MET A 68 0.24 0.89 13.32
CA MET A 68 0.15 2.36 13.27
C MET A 68 -1.18 2.88 13.84
N VAL A 69 -2.30 2.20 13.60
CA VAL A 69 -3.60 2.60 14.18
C VAL A 69 -3.57 2.53 15.71
N ASP A 70 -2.91 1.52 16.29
CA ASP A 70 -2.78 1.40 17.73
C ASP A 70 -1.87 2.50 18.31
N VAL A 71 -0.81 2.87 17.60
CA VAL A 71 0.07 3.99 17.97
C VAL A 71 -0.71 5.32 17.91
N GLU A 72 -1.48 5.57 16.85
CA GLU A 72 -2.32 6.76 16.74
C GLU A 72 -3.31 6.87 17.91
N ARG A 73 -3.97 5.78 18.28
CA ARG A 73 -4.87 5.74 19.44
C ARG A 73 -4.15 5.99 20.76
N MET A 74 -2.93 5.48 20.92
CA MET A 74 -2.12 5.73 22.11
C MET A 74 -1.69 7.19 22.20
N LEU A 75 -1.30 7.79 21.08
CA LEU A 75 -0.94 9.21 20.99
C LEU A 75 -2.14 10.12 21.27
N ASP A 76 -3.32 9.78 20.77
CA ASP A 76 -4.57 10.51 21.03
C ASP A 76 -4.90 10.54 22.54
N ARG A 77 -4.79 9.40 23.22
CA ARG A 77 -4.93 9.29 24.68
C ARG A 77 -3.86 10.06 25.44
N ALA A 78 -2.61 10.00 24.98
CA ALA A 78 -1.50 10.73 25.60
C ALA A 78 -1.69 12.25 25.45
N LEU A 79 -2.16 12.70 24.28
CA LEU A 79 -2.49 14.11 24.02
C LEU A 79 -3.58 14.60 24.96
N PHE A 80 -4.69 13.86 25.09
CA PHE A 80 -5.75 14.21 26.04
C PHE A 80 -5.22 14.29 27.48
N THR A 81 -4.44 13.29 27.90
CA THR A 81 -3.86 13.23 29.26
C THR A 81 -2.92 14.42 29.52
N ALA A 82 -2.12 14.83 28.53
CA ALA A 82 -1.26 16.01 28.63
C ALA A 82 -2.06 17.32 28.75
N CYS A 83 -3.16 17.46 27.97
CA CYS A 83 -4.07 18.61 28.11
C CYS A 83 -4.70 18.66 29.51
N ALA A 84 -5.14 17.51 30.03
CA ALA A 84 -5.66 17.39 31.39
C ALA A 84 -4.65 17.82 32.45
N ALA A 85 -3.45 17.24 32.41
CA ALA A 85 -2.37 17.56 33.34
C ALA A 85 -2.02 19.05 33.33
N TYR A 86 -1.92 19.66 32.13
CA TYR A 86 -1.67 21.09 31.99
C TYR A 86 -2.77 21.96 32.62
N CYS A 87 -4.04 21.66 32.34
CA CYS A 87 -5.17 22.44 32.88
C CYS A 87 -5.26 22.35 34.41
N TYR A 88 -5.10 21.15 34.98
CA TYR A 88 -5.07 21.00 36.45
C TYR A 88 -3.86 21.70 37.07
N ALA A 89 -2.65 21.56 36.49
CA ALA A 89 -1.45 22.24 36.98
C ALA A 89 -1.61 23.77 36.94
N ARG A 90 -2.20 24.31 35.87
CA ARG A 90 -2.49 25.74 35.72
C ARG A 90 -3.53 26.21 36.74
N SER A 91 -4.58 25.45 36.97
CA SER A 91 -5.60 25.80 37.98
C SER A 91 -5.01 25.83 39.39
N ALA A 92 -4.15 24.86 39.72
CA ALA A 92 -3.43 24.82 40.99
C ALA A 92 -2.47 26.02 41.14
N ALA A 93 -1.69 26.33 40.10
CA ALA A 93 -0.72 27.44 40.13
C ALA A 93 -1.36 28.83 40.22
N THR A 94 -2.55 29.00 39.64
CA THR A 94 -3.28 30.29 39.67
C THR A 94 -4.11 30.48 40.93
N GLY A 95 -4.23 29.45 41.79
CA GLY A 95 -5.08 29.50 42.98
C GLY A 95 -6.58 29.63 42.67
N ALA A 96 -6.97 29.48 41.40
CA ALA A 96 -8.36 29.59 40.98
C ALA A 96 -9.14 28.37 41.47
N ARG A 97 -10.12 28.59 42.37
CA ARG A 97 -11.10 27.56 42.74
C ARG A 97 -12.11 27.39 41.60
N LYS A 98 -11.68 26.72 40.54
CA LYS A 98 -12.57 26.29 39.46
C LYS A 98 -13.22 24.96 39.86
N SER A 99 -14.49 24.78 39.50
CA SER A 99 -15.10 23.45 39.59
C SER A 99 -14.46 22.52 38.57
N ASP A 100 -14.55 21.22 38.82
CA ASP A 100 -14.01 20.19 37.92
C ASP A 100 -14.66 20.24 36.54
N GLU A 101 -15.93 20.68 36.46
CA GLU A 101 -16.67 20.88 35.21
C GLU A 101 -16.03 21.98 34.34
N VAL A 102 -15.60 23.07 34.96
CA VAL A 102 -14.93 24.18 34.25
C VAL A 102 -13.57 23.74 33.75
N ILE A 103 -12.81 22.99 34.56
CA ILE A 103 -11.51 22.45 34.15
C ILE A 103 -11.69 21.45 32.99
N THR A 104 -12.67 20.57 33.07
CA THR A 104 -12.99 19.60 32.01
C THR A 104 -13.35 20.28 30.69
N ALA A 105 -14.11 21.38 30.73
CA ALA A 105 -14.41 22.18 29.53
C ALA A 105 -13.14 22.79 28.91
N GLU A 106 -12.22 23.30 29.74
CA GLU A 106 -10.93 23.83 29.29
C GLU A 106 -10.04 22.76 28.67
N ILE A 107 -10.05 21.54 29.23
CA ILE A 107 -9.32 20.38 28.71
C ILE A 107 -9.82 20.03 27.31
N ASN A 108 -11.13 19.86 27.14
CA ASN A 108 -11.72 19.52 25.85
C ASN A 108 -11.43 20.60 24.80
N ALA A 109 -11.55 21.88 25.17
CA ALA A 109 -11.22 22.97 24.26
C ALA A 109 -9.73 23.00 23.87
N ALA A 110 -8.82 22.70 24.80
CA ALA A 110 -7.39 22.60 24.51
C ALA A 110 -7.06 21.41 23.61
N TYR A 111 -7.66 20.26 23.90
CA TYR A 111 -7.54 19.05 23.13
C TYR A 111 -8.02 19.23 21.68
N ASP A 112 -9.21 19.80 21.48
CA ASP A 112 -9.77 20.06 20.16
C ASP A 112 -8.93 21.02 19.32
N ARG A 113 -8.25 21.98 19.95
CA ARG A 113 -7.29 22.86 19.27
C ARG A 113 -6.07 22.08 18.79
N GLN A 114 -5.49 21.23 19.65
CA GLN A 114 -4.33 20.41 19.27
C GLN A 114 -4.68 19.43 18.16
N ARG A 115 -5.88 18.84 18.20
CA ARG A 115 -6.37 17.94 17.15
C ARG A 115 -6.62 18.64 15.81
N ARG A 116 -7.07 19.90 15.82
CA ARG A 116 -7.15 20.70 14.58
C ARG A 116 -5.78 21.01 14.00
N LEU A 117 -4.82 21.42 14.84
CA LEU A 117 -3.45 21.70 14.39
C LEU A 117 -2.74 20.47 13.77
N SER A 118 -3.05 19.26 14.25
CA SER A 118 -2.50 18.03 13.66
C SER A 118 -3.12 17.68 12.31
N GLN A 119 -4.34 18.14 12.03
CA GLN A 119 -5.05 17.91 10.77
C GLN A 119 -4.72 18.96 9.70
N GLU A 120 -4.41 20.19 10.09
CA GLU A 120 -4.14 21.33 9.19
C GLU A 120 -2.79 21.23 8.44
N LYS A 121 -1.87 20.34 8.83
CA LYS A 121 -0.54 20.18 8.22
C LYS A 121 -0.41 19.05 7.19
N ARG A 122 -1.51 18.45 6.73
CA ARG A 122 -1.47 17.49 5.62
C ARG A 122 -1.46 18.24 4.27
N PRO A 123 -0.36 18.20 3.48
CA PRO A 123 -0.39 18.67 2.09
C PRO A 123 -1.31 17.80 1.21
#